data_AF-A0AAV5KJF9-F1
#
_entry.id   AF-A0AAV5KJF9-F1
#
_cell.length_a   1.000
_cell.length_b   1.000
_cell.length_c   1.000
_cell.angle_alpha   90.00
_cell.angle_beta   90.00
_cell.angle_gamma   90.00
#
_symmetry.space_group_name_H-M   'P 1'
#
loop_
_entity.id
_entity.type
_entity.pdbx_description
1 polymer ?
#
loop_
_entity_poly.entity_id
_entity_poly.type
_entity_poly.pdbx_seq_one_letter_code
_entity_poly.pdbx_strand_id
1 'polypeptide(L)'
;MDDCLQRLIDRIDLGEDLKNLIPSQQISVLVRVRLEMQAPYISKWPQALSIQAHPLNVPTSFKQRAMLIDEIWHAAGDDASDINWYVTRTVLGGIYSTTEIYMLTDRSPDFRDTWAFLDDRVKDAFDMKKTIKEATYLAEAVGVGMGNSLQGFVNKVFQR
;
A
#
# COMPACT_ATOMS: atom_id res chain seq x y z
N MET A 1 16.68 -0.72 -11.82
CA MET A 1 15.31 -0.75 -11.27
C MET A 1 14.41 -1.62 -12.12
N ASP A 2 14.43 -1.48 -13.44
CA ASP A 2 13.54 -2.25 -14.34
C ASP A 2 13.83 -3.76 -14.30
N ASP A 3 15.10 -4.17 -14.22
CA ASP A 3 15.46 -5.59 -14.06
C ASP A 3 14.94 -6.19 -12.73
N CYS A 4 14.99 -5.44 -11.63
CA CYS A 4 14.43 -5.88 -10.35
C CYS A 4 12.90 -5.96 -10.38
N LEU A 5 12.25 -5.06 -11.13
CA LEU A 5 10.80 -5.09 -11.33
C LEU A 5 10.40 -6.33 -12.13
N GLN A 6 11.10 -6.62 -13.23
CA GLN A 6 10.83 -7.81 -14.04
C GLN A 6 10.99 -9.10 -13.23
N ARG A 7 12.09 -9.22 -12.46
CA ARG A 7 12.32 -10.36 -11.57
C ARG A 7 11.27 -10.50 -10.46
N LEU A 8 10.65 -9.41 -10.05
CA LEU A 8 9.54 -9.43 -9.09
C LEU A 8 8.27 -9.97 -9.75
N ILE A 9 7.94 -9.49 -10.96
CA ILE A 9 6.80 -9.96 -11.75
C ILE A 9 6.94 -11.46 -12.04
N ASP A 10 8.12 -11.89 -12.49
CA ASP A 10 8.38 -13.31 -12.75
C ASP A 10 8.19 -14.17 -11.48
N ARG A 11 8.55 -13.65 -10.29
CA ARG A 11 8.32 -14.34 -9.01
C ARG A 11 6.85 -14.36 -8.59
N ILE A 12 6.11 -13.29 -8.88
CA ILE A 12 4.66 -13.22 -8.64
C ILE A 12 3.95 -14.27 -9.51
N ASP A 13 4.32 -14.37 -10.78
CA ASP A 13 3.71 -15.29 -11.74
C ASP A 13 4.00 -16.76 -11.40
N LEU A 14 5.20 -17.05 -10.88
CA LEU A 14 5.60 -18.40 -10.47
C LEU A 14 5.08 -18.82 -9.08
N GLY A 15 4.66 -17.87 -8.24
CA GLY A 15 4.28 -18.12 -6.86
C GLY A 15 2.80 -18.45 -6.68
N GLU A 16 2.38 -19.69 -6.96
CA GLU A 16 1.01 -20.13 -6.60
C GLU A 16 0.74 -20.02 -5.09
N ASP A 17 1.76 -20.24 -4.25
CA ASP A 17 1.66 -20.13 -2.80
C ASP A 17 1.38 -18.71 -2.31
N LEU A 18 1.82 -17.68 -3.05
CA LEU A 18 1.53 -16.28 -2.72
C LEU A 18 0.03 -16.05 -2.76
N LYS A 19 -0.69 -16.62 -3.75
CA LYS A 19 -2.13 -16.43 -3.94
C LYS A 19 -2.99 -16.97 -2.78
N ASN A 20 -2.44 -17.88 -1.97
CA ASN A 20 -3.12 -18.47 -0.81
C ASN A 20 -2.95 -17.66 0.49
N LEU A 21 -2.08 -16.65 0.50
CA LEU A 21 -1.83 -15.80 1.66
C LEU A 21 -2.89 -14.70 1.80
N ILE A 22 -3.03 -14.17 3.02
CA ILE A 22 -3.87 -13.00 3.29
C ILE A 22 -3.25 -11.78 2.55
N PRO A 23 -4.04 -10.86 1.97
CA PRO A 23 -3.53 -9.72 1.20
C PRO A 23 -2.46 -8.89 1.93
N SER A 24 -2.56 -8.73 3.24
CA SER A 24 -1.54 -8.04 4.05
C SER A 24 -0.20 -8.78 4.04
N GLN A 25 -0.22 -10.10 4.20
CA GLN A 25 0.98 -10.93 4.15
C GLN A 25 1.57 -10.95 2.74
N GLN A 26 0.74 -10.99 1.70
CA GLN A 26 1.20 -10.89 0.31
C GLN A 26 1.97 -9.59 0.09
N ILE A 27 1.41 -8.44 0.51
CA ILE A 27 2.07 -7.15 0.38
C ILE A 27 3.41 -7.12 1.13
N SER A 28 3.44 -7.58 2.39
CA SER A 28 4.69 -7.66 3.17
C SER A 28 5.74 -8.51 2.45
N VAL A 29 5.37 -9.69 1.95
CA VAL A 29 6.30 -10.58 1.25
C VAL A 29 6.82 -9.95 -0.04
N LEU A 30 5.95 -9.34 -0.84
CA LEU A 30 6.34 -8.71 -2.11
C LEU A 30 7.26 -7.51 -1.91
N VAL A 31 6.93 -6.65 -0.94
CA VAL A 31 7.79 -5.51 -0.58
C VAL A 31 9.14 -6.02 -0.05
N ARG A 32 9.13 -7.04 0.81
CA ARG A 32 10.35 -7.66 1.33
C ARG A 32 11.23 -8.22 0.22
N VAL A 33 10.68 -9.04 -0.67
CA VAL A 33 11.41 -9.62 -1.82
C VAL A 33 12.05 -8.50 -2.65
N ARG A 34 11.32 -7.41 -2.88
CA ARG A 34 11.83 -6.27 -3.65
C ARG A 34 12.96 -5.52 -2.93
N LEU A 35 12.90 -5.37 -1.61
CA LEU A 35 13.93 -4.74 -0.80
C LEU A 35 15.17 -5.65 -0.61
N GLU A 36 14.97 -6.96 -0.49
CA GLU A 36 16.05 -7.96 -0.46
C GLU A 36 16.92 -7.92 -1.71
N MET A 37 16.33 -7.61 -2.88
CA MET A 37 17.11 -7.38 -4.12
C MET A 37 18.07 -6.19 -4.01
N GLN A 38 17.84 -5.26 -3.08
CA GLN A 38 18.70 -4.10 -2.84
C GLN A 38 19.75 -4.35 -1.76
N ALA A 39 19.59 -5.38 -0.93
CA ALA A 39 20.50 -5.71 0.17
C ALA A 39 21.98 -5.81 -0.26
N PRO A 40 22.35 -6.44 -1.40
CA PRO A 40 23.74 -6.49 -1.86
C PRO A 40 24.35 -5.12 -2.17
N TYR A 41 23.50 -4.12 -2.44
CA TYR A 41 23.89 -2.77 -2.87
C TYR A 41 23.64 -1.72 -1.78
N ILE A 42 23.29 -2.13 -0.55
CA ILE A 42 22.85 -1.22 0.52
C ILE A 42 23.88 -0.13 0.85
N SER A 43 25.17 -0.42 0.73
CA SER A 43 26.27 0.53 0.97
C SER A 43 26.32 1.68 -0.03
N LYS A 44 25.79 1.47 -1.24
CA LYS A 44 25.72 2.47 -2.33
C LYS A 44 24.29 2.96 -2.57
N TRP A 45 23.32 2.39 -1.86
CA TRP A 45 21.91 2.70 -2.04
C TRP A 45 21.54 4.14 -1.66
N PRO A 46 22.10 4.75 -0.59
CA PRO A 46 21.86 6.16 -0.29
C PRO A 46 22.25 7.10 -1.44
N GLN A 47 23.36 6.83 -2.12
CA GLN A 47 23.82 7.58 -3.29
C GLN A 47 22.89 7.35 -4.48
N ALA A 48 22.43 6.11 -4.69
CA ALA A 48 21.44 5.80 -5.73
C ALA A 48 20.10 6.51 -5.49
N LEU A 49 19.65 6.64 -4.23
CA LEU A 49 18.47 7.42 -3.88
C LEU A 49 18.67 8.91 -4.12
N SER A 50 19.86 9.44 -3.80
CA SER A 50 20.20 10.84 -4.11
C SER A 50 20.16 11.13 -5.62
N ILE A 51 20.62 10.20 -6.45
CA ILE A 51 20.55 10.33 -7.92
C ILE A 51 19.10 10.29 -8.41
N GLN A 52 18.27 9.42 -7.84
CA GLN A 52 16.83 9.35 -8.16
C GLN A 52 16.07 10.61 -7.74
N ALA A 53 16.46 11.22 -6.62
CA ALA A 53 15.88 12.47 -6.12
C ALA A 53 16.31 13.71 -6.93
N HIS A 54 17.28 13.58 -7.83
CA HIS A 54 17.73 14.68 -8.68
C HIS A 54 16.58 15.11 -9.62
N PRO A 55 16.26 16.42 -9.76
CA PRO A 55 15.08 16.89 -10.50
C PRO A 55 14.93 16.35 -11.92
N LEU A 56 16.05 16.12 -12.61
CA LEU A 56 16.07 15.53 -13.96
C LEU A 56 15.63 14.05 -13.99
N ASN A 57 15.85 13.32 -12.91
CA ASN A 57 15.55 11.89 -12.78
C ASN A 57 14.26 11.62 -12.02
N VAL A 58 13.72 12.60 -11.28
CA VAL A 58 12.51 12.46 -10.46
C VAL A 58 11.32 11.95 -11.27
N PRO A 59 10.99 12.48 -12.47
CA PRO A 59 9.84 11.99 -13.23
C PRO A 59 9.95 10.50 -13.58
N THR A 60 11.13 10.07 -14.02
CA THR A 60 11.41 8.67 -14.37
C THR A 60 11.39 7.78 -13.14
N SER A 61 12.08 8.19 -12.07
CA SER A 61 12.18 7.43 -10.82
C SER A 61 10.82 7.28 -10.13
N PHE A 62 10.02 8.34 -10.15
CA PHE A 62 8.66 8.33 -9.63
C PHE A 62 7.77 7.40 -10.44
N LYS A 63 7.84 7.45 -11.79
CA LYS A 63 7.10 6.53 -12.66
C LYS A 63 7.45 5.07 -12.39
N GLN A 64 8.75 4.74 -12.25
CA GLN A 64 9.20 3.39 -11.94
C GLN A 64 8.69 2.89 -10.58
N ARG A 65 8.71 3.76 -9.54
CA ARG A 65 8.14 3.45 -8.23
C ARG A 65 6.64 3.24 -8.31
N ALA A 66 5.95 4.12 -9.01
CA ALA A 66 4.52 4.01 -9.27
C ALA A 66 4.13 2.66 -9.88
N MET A 67 4.82 2.25 -10.95
CA MET A 67 4.56 0.96 -11.61
C MET A 67 4.82 -0.21 -10.66
N LEU A 68 5.92 -0.19 -9.90
CA LEU A 68 6.21 -1.21 -8.89
C LEU A 68 5.07 -1.35 -7.86
N ILE A 69 4.55 -0.23 -7.36
CA ILE A 69 3.45 -0.23 -6.39
C ILE A 69 2.16 -0.77 -7.00
N ASP A 70 1.87 -0.42 -8.25
CA ASP A 70 0.70 -0.93 -8.97
C ASP A 70 0.80 -2.45 -9.18
N GLU A 71 1.98 -2.98 -9.55
CA GLU A 71 2.22 -4.43 -9.69
C GLU A 71 2.07 -5.18 -8.37
N ILE A 72 2.66 -4.67 -7.28
CA ILE A 72 2.52 -5.27 -5.93
C ILE A 72 1.05 -5.31 -5.50
N TRP A 73 0.33 -4.22 -5.74
CA TRP A 73 -1.09 -4.13 -5.39
C TRP A 73 -1.94 -5.09 -6.24
N HIS A 74 -1.68 -5.16 -7.55
CA HIS A 74 -2.39 -6.06 -8.46
C HIS A 74 -2.17 -7.53 -8.07
N ALA A 75 -0.94 -7.88 -7.69
CA ALA A 75 -0.58 -9.21 -7.22
C ALA A 75 -1.21 -9.59 -5.87
N ALA A 76 -1.46 -8.60 -4.99
CA ALA A 76 -2.01 -8.82 -3.65
C ALA A 76 -3.53 -9.05 -3.59
N GLY A 77 -4.19 -9.22 -4.74
CA GLY A 77 -5.58 -9.62 -4.80
C GLY A 77 -6.57 -8.44 -4.77
N ASP A 78 -7.47 -8.52 -5.74
CA ASP A 78 -8.48 -7.54 -6.13
C ASP A 78 -9.61 -7.39 -5.10
N ASP A 79 -9.37 -6.62 -4.04
CA ASP A 79 -10.44 -6.04 -3.22
C ASP A 79 -10.55 -4.53 -3.54
N ALA A 80 -10.72 -4.25 -4.83
CA ALA A 80 -10.78 -2.92 -5.44
C ALA A 80 -12.14 -2.22 -5.32
N SER A 81 -13.03 -2.69 -4.45
CA SER A 81 -14.41 -2.20 -4.44
C SER A 81 -14.63 -0.93 -3.62
N ASP A 82 -13.85 -0.69 -2.55
CA ASP A 82 -14.30 0.26 -1.51
C ASP A 82 -13.34 1.41 -1.18
N ILE A 83 -12.06 1.34 -1.58
CA ILE A 83 -11.09 2.42 -1.32
C ILE A 83 -10.50 2.91 -2.63
N ASN A 84 -10.49 4.24 -2.78
CA ASN A 84 -9.90 4.92 -3.92
C ASN A 84 -8.47 4.43 -4.17
N TRP A 85 -8.21 3.94 -5.39
CA TRP A 85 -6.90 3.56 -5.93
C TRP A 85 -5.79 4.53 -5.50
N TYR A 86 -6.05 5.85 -5.55
CA TYR A 86 -5.04 6.86 -5.23
C TYR A 86 -4.61 6.84 -3.76
N VAL A 87 -5.52 6.53 -2.85
CA VAL A 87 -5.22 6.40 -1.41
C VAL A 87 -4.33 5.20 -1.21
N THR A 88 -4.71 4.06 -1.76
CA THR A 88 -3.93 2.83 -1.70
C THR A 88 -2.52 2.99 -2.23
N ARG A 89 -2.37 3.60 -3.41
CA ARG A 89 -1.06 3.86 -4.02
C ARG A 89 -0.19 4.78 -3.16
N THR A 90 -0.80 5.80 -2.56
CA THR A 90 -0.09 6.74 -1.67
C THR A 90 0.39 6.03 -0.40
N VAL A 91 -0.46 5.21 0.20
CA VAL A 91 -0.15 4.45 1.41
C VAL A 91 0.94 3.41 1.11
N LEU A 92 0.75 2.58 0.10
CA LEU A 92 1.71 1.53 -0.26
C LEU A 92 3.06 2.12 -0.72
N GLY A 93 3.03 3.21 -1.49
CA GLY A 93 4.24 3.96 -1.86
C GLY A 93 4.95 4.57 -0.65
N GLY A 94 4.19 5.04 0.35
CA GLY A 94 4.70 5.52 1.63
C GLY A 94 5.35 4.40 2.45
N ILE A 95 4.70 3.25 2.57
CA ILE A 95 5.23 2.06 3.25
C ILE A 95 6.55 1.63 2.59
N TYR A 96 6.55 1.48 1.26
CA TYR A 96 7.76 1.10 0.53
C TYR A 96 8.91 2.09 0.77
N SER A 97 8.63 3.39 0.62
CA SER A 97 9.68 4.43 0.73
C SER A 97 10.21 4.57 2.15
N THR A 98 9.34 4.49 3.17
CA THR A 98 9.76 4.56 4.57
C THR A 98 10.53 3.32 5.01
N THR A 99 10.11 2.13 4.56
CA THR A 99 10.82 0.86 4.81
C THR A 99 12.18 0.85 4.12
N GLU A 100 12.27 1.35 2.87
CA GLU A 100 13.52 1.50 2.13
C GLU A 100 14.52 2.41 2.88
N ILE A 101 14.04 3.53 3.45
CA ILE A 101 14.88 4.43 4.26
C ILE A 101 15.27 3.77 5.58
N TYR A 102 14.35 3.07 6.24
CA TYR A 102 14.62 2.37 7.51
C TYR A 102 15.73 1.33 7.32
N MET A 103 15.67 0.56 6.23
CA MET A 103 16.65 -0.46 5.86
C MET A 103 18.08 0.09 5.74
N LEU A 104 18.25 1.36 5.36
CA LEU A 104 19.58 2.01 5.28
C LEU A 104 20.23 2.20 6.65
N THR A 105 19.43 2.28 7.71
CA THR A 105 19.88 2.52 9.09
C THR A 105 19.93 1.26 9.94
N ASP A 106 19.34 0.17 9.44
CA ASP A 106 19.23 -1.09 10.14
C ASP A 106 20.59 -1.82 10.19
N ARG A 107 20.98 -2.24 11.39
CA ARG A 107 22.20 -3.02 11.67
C ARG A 107 21.90 -4.39 12.25
N SER A 108 20.62 -4.76 12.32
CA SER A 108 20.17 -6.07 12.78
C SER A 108 20.59 -7.17 11.80
N PRO A 109 20.79 -8.41 12.27
CA PRO A 109 21.07 -9.53 11.38
C PRO A 109 19.92 -9.73 10.38
N ASP A 110 20.27 -9.89 9.11
CA ASP A 110 19.34 -10.11 7.99
C ASP A 110 18.20 -9.06 7.88
N PHE A 111 18.43 -7.83 8.34
CA PHE A 111 17.44 -6.73 8.34
C PHE A 111 16.15 -7.06 9.11
N ARG A 112 16.24 -7.89 10.15
CA ARG A 112 15.07 -8.33 10.94
C ARG A 112 14.22 -7.16 11.42
N ASP A 113 14.84 -6.08 11.88
CA ASP A 113 14.12 -4.93 12.42
C ASP A 113 13.39 -4.15 11.31
N THR A 114 13.96 -4.12 10.08
CA THR A 114 13.28 -3.60 8.88
C THR A 114 12.04 -4.41 8.53
N TRP A 115 12.09 -5.74 8.61
CA TRP A 115 10.94 -6.59 8.31
C TRP A 115 9.82 -6.45 9.35
N ALA A 116 10.18 -6.35 10.63
CA ALA A 116 9.21 -6.03 11.68
C ALA A 116 8.55 -4.67 11.44
N PHE A 117 9.34 -3.65 11.08
CA PHE A 117 8.81 -2.33 10.73
C PHE A 117 7.85 -2.39 9.53
N LEU A 118 8.20 -3.15 8.49
CA LEU A 118 7.35 -3.34 7.31
C LEU A 118 6.00 -3.96 7.70
N ASP A 119 6.01 -5.05 8.47
CA ASP A 119 4.81 -5.76 8.89
C ASP A 119 3.89 -4.86 9.74
N ASP A 120 4.47 -4.06 10.64
CA ASP A 120 3.72 -3.06 11.41
C ASP A 120 3.08 -2.00 10.52
N ARG A 121 3.79 -1.47 9.51
CA ARG A 121 3.25 -0.45 8.60
C ARG A 121 2.18 -1.01 7.67
N VAL A 122 2.32 -2.25 7.21
CA VAL A 122 1.29 -2.92 6.44
C VAL A 122 0.05 -3.13 7.30
N LYS A 123 0.21 -3.59 8.55
CA LYS A 123 -0.92 -3.70 9.49
C LYS A 123 -1.65 -2.38 9.69
N ASP A 124 -0.92 -1.29 9.94
CA ASP A 124 -1.50 0.05 10.09
C ASP A 124 -2.36 0.45 8.87
N ALA A 125 -1.90 0.11 7.65
CA ALA A 125 -2.64 0.42 6.43
C ALA A 125 -3.94 -0.38 6.30
N PHE A 126 -3.96 -1.66 6.70
CA PHE A 126 -5.17 -2.47 6.71
C PHE A 126 -6.16 -2.01 7.79
N ASP A 127 -5.66 -1.64 8.97
CA ASP A 127 -6.48 -1.08 10.05
C ASP A 127 -7.09 0.27 9.64
N MET A 128 -6.32 1.10 8.93
CA MET A 128 -6.82 2.34 8.34
C MET A 128 -7.88 2.06 7.25
N LYS A 129 -7.66 1.09 6.36
CA LYS A 129 -8.64 0.67 5.35
C LYS A 129 -9.96 0.26 6.01
N LYS A 130 -9.90 -0.55 7.07
CA LYS A 130 -11.08 -0.98 7.84
C LYS A 130 -11.82 0.20 8.47
N THR A 131 -11.09 1.10 9.12
CA THR A 131 -11.65 2.30 9.77
C THR A 131 -12.38 3.21 8.76
N ILE A 132 -11.79 3.41 7.57
CA ILE A 132 -12.41 4.21 6.50
C ILE A 132 -13.71 3.54 6.03
N LYS A 133 -13.69 2.22 5.79
CA LYS A 133 -14.90 1.48 5.39
C LYS A 133 -16.01 1.63 6.44
N GLU A 134 -15.70 1.40 7.71
CA GLU A 134 -16.67 1.55 8.81
C GLU A 134 -17.26 2.97 8.89
N ALA A 135 -16.44 4.01 8.70
CA ALA A 135 -16.91 5.39 8.68
C ALA A 135 -17.86 5.67 7.50
N THR A 136 -17.55 5.17 6.30
CA THR A 136 -18.42 5.30 5.12
C THR A 136 -19.76 4.59 5.33
N TYR A 137 -19.73 3.35 5.83
CA TYR A 137 -20.95 2.59 6.13
C TYR A 137 -21.83 3.28 7.18
N LEU A 138 -21.23 3.85 8.23
CA LEU A 138 -21.97 4.62 9.23
C LEU A 138 -22.61 5.87 8.63
N ALA A 139 -21.89 6.59 7.75
CA ALA A 139 -22.43 7.76 7.08
C ALA A 139 -23.62 7.41 6.17
N GLU A 140 -23.54 6.30 5.43
CA GLU A 140 -24.63 5.79 4.59
C GLU A 140 -25.85 5.38 5.43
N ALA A 141 -25.63 4.61 6.51
CA ALA A 141 -26.70 4.14 7.39
C ALA A 141 -27.45 5.31 8.07
N VAL A 142 -26.72 6.32 8.53
CA VAL A 142 -27.31 7.54 9.12
C VAL A 142 -28.02 8.37 8.05
N GLY A 143 -27.45 8.51 6.86
CA GLY A 143 -28.06 9.24 5.74
C GLY A 143 -29.40 8.63 5.29
N VAL A 144 -29.45 7.30 5.17
CA VAL A 144 -30.67 6.56 4.83
C VAL A 144 -31.70 6.61 5.97
N GLY A 145 -31.26 6.54 7.23
CA GLY A 145 -32.13 6.66 8.41
C GLY A 145 -32.72 8.06 8.62
N MET A 146 -31.95 9.11 8.35
CA MET A 146 -32.42 10.50 8.42
C MET A 146 -33.34 10.87 7.24
N GLY A 147 -33.09 10.35 6.03
CA GLY A 147 -33.95 10.61 4.87
C GLY A 147 -35.40 10.18 5.08
N ASN A 148 -35.62 8.96 5.57
CA ASN A 148 -36.96 8.42 5.81
C ASN A 148 -37.66 9.05 7.03
N SER A 149 -36.91 9.39 8.08
CA SER A 149 -37.47 10.03 9.29
C SER A 149 -37.80 11.51 9.09
N LEU A 150 -36.99 12.24 8.32
CA LEU A 150 -37.29 13.63 7.94
C LEU A 150 -38.49 13.70 7.00
N GLN A 151 -38.61 12.79 6.02
CA GLN A 151 -39.76 12.76 5.11
C GLN A 151 -41.07 12.43 5.85
N GLY A 152 -41.02 11.52 6.84
CA GLY A 152 -42.15 11.24 7.73
C GLY A 152 -42.56 12.43 8.61
N PHE A 153 -41.60 13.22 9.08
CA PHE A 153 -41.88 14.43 9.87
C PHE A 153 -42.45 15.57 9.02
N VAL A 154 -41.89 15.80 7.82
CA VAL A 154 -42.38 16.82 6.88
C VAL A 154 -43.81 16.53 6.44
N ASN A 155 -44.12 15.27 6.07
CA ASN A 155 -45.49 14.90 5.70
C ASN A 155 -46.49 15.06 6.87
N LYS A 156 -46.05 14.85 8.11
CA LYS A 156 -46.89 15.02 9.31
C LYS A 156 -47.10 16.50 9.68
N VAL A 157 -46.17 17.38 9.32
CA VAL A 157 -46.27 18.83 9.57
C VAL A 157 -47.06 19.55 8.47
N PHE A 158 -47.01 19.07 7.22
CA PHE A 158 -47.74 19.67 6.08
C PHE A 158 -49.16 19.15 5.86
N GLN A 159 -49.63 18.16 6.64
CA GLN A 159 -51.01 17.65 6.61
C GLN A 159 -51.93 18.24 7.70
N ARG A 160 -51.73 19.50 8.11
CA ARG A 160 -52.66 20.23 8.98
C ARG A 160 -53.17 21.50 8.33
#